data_AF-A0A7C3EJ74-F1
#
_entry.id   AF-A0A7C3EJ74-F1
#
_cell.length_a   1.000
_cell.length_b   1.000
_cell.length_c   1.000
_cell.angle_alpha   90.00
_cell.angle_beta   90.00
_cell.angle_gamma   90.00
#
_symmetry.space_group_name_H-M   'P 1'
#
loop_
_entity.id
_entity.type
_entity.pdbx_description
1 polymer ?
#
loop_
_entity_poly.entity_id
_entity_poly.type
_entity_poly.pdbx_seq_one_letter_code
_entity_poly.pdbx_strand_id
1 'polypeptide(L)'
;MIEFLVSLFLGYEVAKKSSHPSSKIYRKLPVVKIKFIQLLPNLKIYVRGKIVHLHHWIYMSLLLVFSFYSNNGFFTSPIFKGLLTGSILQGFTFPDWKKIIFNTNDKKLLKRNTGVAERI
;
A
#
# COMPACT_ATOMS: atom_id res chain seq x y z
N MET A 1 8.31 -24.32 -5.41
CA MET A 1 9.44 -23.37 -5.36
C MET A 1 9.41 -22.39 -6.55
N ILE A 2 9.36 -22.86 -7.80
CA ILE A 2 9.26 -22.00 -8.99
C ILE A 2 8.00 -21.10 -8.95
N GLU A 3 6.85 -21.67 -8.61
CA GLU A 3 5.58 -20.93 -8.47
C GLU A 3 5.68 -19.74 -7.50
N PHE A 4 6.40 -19.91 -6.39
CA PHE A 4 6.64 -18.86 -5.41
C PHE A 4 7.47 -17.72 -6.00
N LEU A 5 8.53 -18.04 -6.74
CA LEU A 5 9.40 -17.01 -7.36
C LEU A 5 8.67 -16.23 -8.46
N VAL A 6 7.90 -16.93 -9.31
CA VAL A 6 7.09 -16.28 -10.36
C VAL A 6 6.04 -15.37 -9.74
N SER A 7 5.31 -15.86 -8.73
CA SER A 7 4.30 -15.08 -8.04
C SER A 7 4.88 -13.92 -7.24
N LEU A 8 6.09 -14.06 -6.69
CA LEU A 8 6.82 -12.96 -6.06
C LEU A 8 7.10 -11.84 -7.07
N PHE A 9 7.65 -12.16 -8.24
CA PHE A 9 7.90 -11.16 -9.27
C PHE A 9 6.61 -10.47 -9.72
N LEU A 10 5.54 -11.24 -9.95
CA LEU A 10 4.24 -10.70 -10.31
C LEU A 10 3.66 -9.80 -9.21
N GLY A 11 3.77 -10.19 -7.94
CA GLY A 11 3.33 -9.39 -6.80
C GLY A 11 4.04 -8.03 -6.74
N TYR A 12 5.34 -8.02 -6.99
CA TYR A 12 6.14 -6.80 -7.06
C TYR A 12 5.66 -5.86 -8.18
N GLU A 13 5.50 -6.38 -9.40
CA GLU A 13 5.09 -5.58 -10.56
C GLU A 13 3.64 -5.06 -10.43
N VAL A 14 2.73 -5.86 -9.88
CA VAL A 14 1.35 -5.44 -9.58
C VAL A 14 1.34 -4.35 -8.52
N ALA A 15 2.08 -4.50 -7.43
CA ALA A 15 2.20 -3.48 -6.38
C ALA A 15 2.78 -2.16 -6.94
N LYS A 16 3.81 -2.24 -7.77
CA LYS A 16 4.42 -1.09 -8.43
C LYS A 16 3.40 -0.34 -9.32
N LYS A 17 2.62 -1.07 -10.12
CA LYS A 17 1.60 -0.49 -11.00
C LYS A 17 0.38 0.07 -10.25
N SER A 18 0.05 -0.49 -9.09
CA SER A 18 -1.13 -0.09 -8.31
C SER A 18 -0.84 0.98 -7.27
N SER A 19 0.41 1.10 -6.79
CA SER A 19 0.76 1.96 -5.65
C SER A 19 1.71 3.11 -6.00
N HIS A 20 2.41 3.05 -7.14
CA HIS A 20 3.35 4.11 -7.50
C HIS A 20 2.63 5.30 -8.18
N PRO A 21 2.84 6.55 -7.72
CA PRO A 21 2.20 7.75 -8.27
C PRO A 21 2.57 8.10 -9.74
N SER A 22 3.65 7.50 -10.25
CA SER A 22 4.11 7.64 -11.64
C SER A 22 3.34 6.73 -12.59
N SER A 23 2.70 5.68 -12.08
CA SER A 23 1.98 4.72 -12.91
C SER A 23 0.67 5.29 -13.47
N LYS A 24 0.38 4.96 -14.73
CA LYS A 24 -0.88 5.35 -15.39
C LYS A 24 -2.11 4.73 -14.73
N ILE A 25 -1.95 3.56 -14.10
CA ILE A 25 -3.02 2.81 -13.44
C ILE A 25 -3.41 3.49 -12.13
N TYR A 26 -2.44 3.80 -11.26
CA TYR A 26 -2.69 4.53 -10.01
C TYR A 26 -3.48 5.83 -10.26
N ARG A 27 -3.13 6.58 -11.31
CA ARG A 27 -3.79 7.84 -11.68
C ARG A 27 -5.25 7.68 -12.13
N LYS A 28 -5.65 6.47 -12.52
CA LYS A 28 -7.03 6.13 -12.93
C LYS A 28 -7.85 5.53 -11.79
N LEU A 29 -7.24 5.20 -10.65
CA LEU A 29 -7.97 4.63 -9.53
C LEU A 29 -8.88 5.68 -8.89
N PRO A 30 -10.16 5.33 -8.61
CA PRO A 30 -11.07 6.24 -7.94
C PRO A 30 -10.65 6.46 -6.49
N VAL A 31 -10.89 7.67 -6.00
CA VAL A 31 -10.65 8.03 -4.61
C VAL A 31 -11.88 7.62 -3.81
N VAL A 32 -11.79 6.47 -3.13
CA VAL A 32 -12.89 5.97 -2.30
C VAL A 32 -12.67 6.41 -0.87
N LYS A 33 -13.42 7.42 -0.44
CA LYS A 33 -13.38 7.97 0.92
C LYS A 33 -14.71 7.75 1.64
N ILE A 34 -14.65 7.13 2.81
CA ILE A 34 -15.77 6.88 3.70
C ILE A 34 -15.48 7.57 5.04
N LYS A 35 -16.17 8.68 5.32
CA LYS A 35 -16.02 9.50 6.53
C LYS A 35 -14.55 9.84 6.85
N PHE A 36 -13.95 9.13 7.81
CA PHE A 36 -12.60 9.34 8.32
C PHE A 36 -11.57 8.37 7.72
N ILE A 37 -11.96 7.50 6.79
CA ILE A 37 -11.09 6.53 6.12
C ILE A 37 -11.12 6.79 4.61
N GLN A 38 -9.95 6.84 3.98
CA GLN A 38 -9.80 6.71 2.53
C GLN A 38 -9.22 5.31 2.27
N LEU A 39 -9.92 4.51 1.47
CA LEU A 39 -9.54 3.13 1.18
C LEU A 39 -8.66 3.04 -0.07
N LEU A 40 -8.97 3.84 -1.09
CA LEU A 40 -8.25 3.85 -2.37
C LEU A 40 -7.81 5.26 -2.76
N PRO A 41 -6.70 5.40 -3.53
CA PRO A 41 -5.75 4.33 -3.89
C PRO A 41 -4.80 3.96 -2.73
N ASN A 42 -4.76 4.76 -1.67
CA ASN A 42 -3.98 4.47 -0.47
C ASN A 42 -4.88 4.45 0.75
N LEU A 43 -4.56 3.56 1.70
CA LEU A 43 -5.28 3.46 2.96
C LEU A 43 -4.85 4.58 3.90
N LYS A 44 -5.69 5.61 4.05
CA LYS A 44 -5.46 6.74 4.95
C LYS A 44 -6.57 6.84 5.99
N ILE A 45 -6.21 7.07 7.24
CA ILE A 45 -7.14 7.27 8.34
C ILE A 45 -6.90 8.67 8.92
N TYR A 46 -7.95 9.48 8.98
CA TYR A 46 -7.93 10.87 9.42
C TYR A 46 -8.43 10.94 10.87
N VAL A 47 -7.56 11.25 11.83
CA VAL A 47 -7.89 11.30 13.26
C VAL A 47 -7.27 12.53 13.90
N ARG A 48 -8.10 13.42 14.46
CA ARG A 48 -7.71 14.58 15.33
C ARG A 48 -6.44 15.32 14.85
N GLY A 49 -6.45 15.80 13.62
CA GLY A 49 -5.33 16.57 13.06
C GLY A 49 -4.13 15.72 12.63
N LYS A 50 -4.19 14.39 12.72
CA LYS A 50 -3.19 13.47 12.17
C LYS A 50 -3.78 12.64 11.03
N ILE A 51 -2.93 12.25 10.10
CA ILE A 51 -3.24 11.36 8.98
C ILE A 51 -2.35 10.14 9.13
N VAL A 52 -2.97 8.99 9.40
CA VAL A 52 -2.29 7.70 9.42
C VAL A 52 -2.33 7.16 7.99
N HIS A 53 -1.17 7.06 7.34
CA HIS A 53 -1.00 6.45 6.03
C HIS A 53 -0.51 5.03 6.22
N LEU A 54 -1.37 4.06 5.94
CA LEU A 54 -1.02 2.66 5.97
C LEU A 54 -0.44 2.26 4.62
N HIS A 55 0.88 2.14 4.57
CA HIS A 55 1.58 1.58 3.42
C HIS A 55 1.14 0.14 3.18
N HIS A 56 1.12 -0.27 1.91
CA HIS A 56 0.66 -1.60 1.53
C HIS A 56 1.50 -2.73 2.05
N TRP A 57 2.80 -2.51 2.25
CA TRP A 57 3.65 -3.52 2.89
C TRP A 57 3.16 -3.90 4.29
N ILE A 58 2.51 -2.99 5.04
CA ILE A 58 2.03 -3.26 6.40
C ILE A 58 0.88 -4.25 6.38
N TYR A 59 -0.19 -3.95 5.64
CA TYR A 59 -1.35 -4.84 5.60
C TYR A 59 -1.07 -6.14 4.85
N MET A 60 -0.18 -6.12 3.85
CA MET A 60 0.29 -7.34 3.18
C MET A 60 1.14 -8.21 4.11
N SER A 61 1.95 -7.61 4.98
CA SER A 61 2.72 -8.35 6.01
C SER A 61 1.79 -9.00 7.02
N LEU A 62 0.78 -8.28 7.51
CA LEU A 62 -0.24 -8.85 8.41
C LEU A 62 -0.96 -10.02 7.75
N LEU A 63 -1.36 -9.88 6.48
CA LEU A 63 -2.02 -10.94 5.72
C LEU A 63 -1.09 -12.14 5.48
N LEU A 64 0.20 -11.91 5.25
CA LEU A 64 1.19 -12.97 5.11
C LEU A 64 1.40 -13.72 6.42
N VAL A 65 1.52 -13.01 7.54
CA VAL A 65 1.59 -13.63 8.88
C VAL A 65 0.33 -14.47 9.14
N PHE A 66 -0.85 -13.91 8.89
CA PHE A 66 -2.12 -14.65 9.01
C PHE A 66 -2.15 -15.91 8.14
N SER A 67 -1.57 -15.85 6.93
CA SER A 67 -1.51 -17.00 6.02
C SER A 67 -0.72 -18.20 6.55
N PHE A 68 0.19 -18.00 7.51
CA PHE A 68 0.91 -19.09 8.16
C PHE A 68 0.08 -19.83 9.21
N TYR A 69 -0.95 -19.19 9.77
CA TYR A 69 -1.84 -19.77 10.78
C TYR A 69 -3.17 -20.27 10.18
N SER A 70 -3.41 -20.02 8.90
CA SER A 70 -4.63 -20.43 8.20
C SER A 70 -4.45 -21.83 7.60
N ASN A 71 -5.44 -22.69 7.82
CA ASN A 71 -5.52 -24.03 7.21
C ASN A 71 -6.25 -24.04 5.86
N ASN A 72 -6.67 -22.87 5.36
CA ASN A 72 -7.36 -22.77 4.08
C ASN A 72 -6.36 -22.85 2.92
N GLY A 73 -6.64 -23.71 1.93
CA GLY A 73 -5.77 -24.00 0.78
C GLY A 73 -5.33 -22.77 -0.02
N PHE A 74 -6.14 -21.71 -0.04
CA PHE A 74 -5.77 -20.45 -0.68
C PHE A 74 -4.62 -19.75 0.06
N PHE A 75 -4.71 -19.68 1.40
CA PHE A 75 -3.71 -19.00 2.23
C PHE A 75 -2.42 -19.81 2.38
N THR A 76 -2.49 -21.14 2.27
CA THR A 76 -1.31 -22.00 2.31
C THR A 76 -0.57 -22.07 0.96
N SER A 77 -1.21 -21.61 -0.13
CA SER A 77 -0.64 -21.65 -1.48
C SER A 77 0.69 -20.88 -1.59
N PRO A 78 1.74 -21.48 -2.20
CA PRO A 78 2.99 -20.78 -2.52
C PRO A 78 2.77 -19.55 -3.41
N ILE A 79 1.75 -19.58 -4.28
CA ILE A 79 1.41 -18.47 -5.18
C ILE A 79 0.92 -17.28 -4.35
N PHE A 80 0.00 -17.51 -3.42
CA PHE A 80 -0.53 -16.45 -2.55
C PHE A 80 0.58 -15.82 -1.70
N LYS A 81 1.39 -16.66 -1.05
CA LYS A 81 2.52 -16.18 -0.23
C LYS A 81 3.57 -15.43 -1.05
N GLY A 82 3.85 -15.87 -2.28
CA GLY A 82 4.74 -15.19 -3.21
C GLY A 82 4.20 -13.80 -3.61
N LEU A 83 2.92 -13.71 -4.01
CA LEU A 83 2.26 -12.43 -4.34
C LEU A 83 2.35 -11.42 -3.19
N LEU A 84 2.08 -11.86 -1.95
CA LEU A 84 2.20 -11.03 -0.76
C LEU A 84 3.65 -10.58 -0.54
N THR A 85 4.60 -11.50 -0.62
CA THR A 85 6.03 -11.22 -0.44
C THR A 85 6.54 -10.19 -1.45
N GLY A 86 6.22 -10.36 -2.73
CA GLY A 86 6.57 -9.41 -3.78
C GLY A 86 5.99 -8.01 -3.55
N SER A 87 4.73 -7.96 -3.10
CA SER A 87 4.05 -6.70 -2.77
C SER A 87 4.69 -5.99 -1.59
N ILE A 88 5.12 -6.72 -0.55
CA ILE A 88 5.83 -6.20 0.62
C ILE A 88 7.18 -5.62 0.20
N LEU A 89 7.97 -6.37 -0.59
CA LEU A 89 9.28 -5.92 -1.07
C LEU A 89 9.17 -4.61 -1.86
N GLN A 90 8.16 -4.48 -2.70
CA GLN A 90 7.89 -3.24 -3.43
C GLN A 90 7.58 -2.08 -2.48
N GLY A 91 6.87 -2.30 -1.38
CA GLY A 91 6.56 -1.24 -0.43
C GLY A 91 7.79 -0.69 0.31
N PHE A 92 8.85 -1.48 0.46
CA PHE A 92 10.11 -1.02 1.05
C PHE A 92 10.97 -0.16 0.10
N THR A 93 10.63 -0.07 -1.20
CA THR A 93 11.39 0.76 -2.14
C THR A 93 11.04 2.25 -2.04
N PHE A 94 9.96 2.61 -1.33
CA PHE A 94 9.55 4.01 -1.17
C PHE A 94 10.40 4.71 -0.10
N PRO A 95 10.90 5.95 -0.32
CA PRO A 95 11.70 6.65 0.69
C PRO A 95 10.98 6.87 2.04
N ASP A 96 9.65 6.98 2.00
CA ASP A 96 8.80 7.20 3.16
C ASP A 96 8.19 5.91 3.72
N TRP A 97 8.72 4.73 3.37
CA TRP A 97 8.14 3.43 3.76
C TRP A 97 7.91 3.25 5.26
N LYS A 98 8.74 3.89 6.11
CA LYS A 98 8.61 3.89 7.58
C LYS A 98 7.62 4.93 8.12
N LYS A 99 7.24 5.93 7.31
CA LYS A 99 6.49 7.09 7.74
C LYS A 99 4.99 6.82 7.74
N ILE A 100 4.48 6.33 8.86
CA ILE A 100 3.07 5.95 8.99
C ILE A 100 2.19 7.14 9.40
N ILE A 101 2.72 8.09 10.18
CA ILE A 101 1.93 9.19 10.76
C ILE A 101 2.39 10.52 10.15
N PHE A 102 1.42 11.29 9.67
CA PHE A 102 1.62 12.65 9.17
C PHE A 102 0.78 13.63 9.99
N ASN A 103 1.34 14.79 10.32
CA ASN A 103 0.55 15.88 10.87
C ASN A 103 -0.22 16.58 9.73
N THR A 104 -1.49 16.90 9.96
CA THR A 104 -2.33 17.60 8.98
C THR A 104 -1.76 18.99 8.66
N ASN A 105 -1.13 19.63 9.64
CA ASN A 105 -0.52 20.95 9.45
C ASN A 105 0.68 20.88 8.49
N ASP A 106 1.54 19.87 8.61
CA ASP A 106 2.68 19.67 7.71
C ASP A 106 2.22 19.42 6.27
N LYS A 107 1.13 18.65 6.08
CA LYS A 107 0.55 18.42 4.75
C LYS A 107 -0.05 19.69 4.16
N LYS A 108 -0.75 20.50 4.96
CA LYS A 108 -1.30 21.79 4.49
C LYS A 108 -0.19 22.74 4.09
N LEU A 109 0.91 22.80 4.85
CA LEU A 109 2.08 23.62 4.56
C LEU A 109 2.79 23.18 3.28
N LEU A 110 3.02 21.87 3.11
CA LEU A 110 3.58 21.31 1.88
C LEU A 110 2.70 21.62 0.66
N LYS A 111 1.38 21.41 0.75
CA LYS A 111 0.44 21.72 -0.34
C LYS A 111 0.44 23.21 -0.70
N ARG A 112 0.53 24.10 0.29
CA ARG A 112 0.58 25.56 0.07
C ARG A 112 1.85 25.99 -0.63
N ASN A 113 2.99 25.40 -0.26
CA ASN A 113 4.31 25.82 -0.75
C ASN A 113 4.69 25.20 -2.09
N THR A 114 4.17 24.01 -2.44
CA THR A 114 4.54 23.33 -3.70
C THR A 114 3.51 23.49 -4.82
N GLY A 115 2.29 23.95 -4.53
CA GLY A 115 1.22 24.08 -5.53
C GLY A 115 0.76 22.75 -6.17
N VAL A 116 1.38 21.63 -5.81
CA VAL A 116 1.05 20.31 -6.34
C VAL A 116 -0.20 19.80 -5.62
N ALA A 117 -1.31 19.80 -6.35
CA ALA A 117 -2.43 18.94 -6.01
C ALA A 117 -2.00 17.49 -6.25
N GLU A 118 -1.32 16.88 -5.27
CA GLU A 118 -1.31 15.43 -5.18
C GLU A 118 -2.78 15.03 -5.19
N ARG A 119 -3.22 14.33 -6.24
CA ARG A 119 -4.57 13.77 -6.31
C ARG A 119 -4.70 12.88 -5.07
N ILE A 120 -5.44 13.41 -4.10
CA ILE A 120 -5.60 12.86 -2.75
C ILE A 120 -6.31 11.55 -2.87
#